data_AF-A0ABD7QP92-F1
#
_entry.id   AF-A0ABD7QP92-F1
#
_cell.length_a   1.000
_cell.length_b   1.000
_cell.length_c   1.000
_cell.angle_alpha   90.00
_cell.angle_beta   90.00
_cell.angle_gamma   90.00
#
_symmetry.space_group_name_H-M   'P 1'
#
loop_
_entity.id
_entity.type
_entity.pdbx_description
1 polymer ?
#
loop_
_entity_poly.entity_id
_entity_poly.type
_entity_poly.pdbx_seq_one_letter_code
_entity_poly.pdbx_strand_id
1 'polypeptide(L)'
;MKISPLLCAALLLGSTSALAAPDSCERVKNDIQQKIINNGVPATGFSLSIVPSDQPDQPGAQVVGHCANDTFKITYTRGAGTDNGEAQ
;
A
#
# COMPACT_ATOMS: atom_id res chain seq x y z
N MET A 1 1.25 -51.50 24.22
CA MET A 1 0.60 -51.07 22.96
C MET A 1 1.48 -49.94 22.39
N LYS A 2 2.42 -50.13 21.45
CA LYS A 2 2.27 -50.19 19.97
C LYS A 2 1.00 -49.45 19.54
N ILE A 3 1.03 -48.32 18.83
CA ILE A 3 1.33 -48.14 17.39
C ILE A 3 1.61 -46.64 17.09
N SER A 4 2.64 -46.35 16.31
CA SER A 4 2.87 -45.11 15.54
C SER A 4 2.35 -45.34 14.10
N PRO A 5 2.39 -44.43 13.10
CA PRO A 5 2.47 -42.95 13.00
C PRO A 5 1.34 -42.41 12.07
N LEU A 6 1.46 -41.15 11.60
CA LEU A 6 0.92 -40.58 10.34
C LEU A 6 -0.31 -39.65 10.38
N LEU A 7 -0.08 -38.46 9.80
CA LEU A 7 -0.98 -37.71 8.92
C LEU A 7 -2.21 -37.04 9.54
N CYS A 8 -1.99 -35.90 10.17
CA CYS A 8 -2.88 -34.74 9.96
C CYS A 8 -2.02 -33.52 9.58
N ALA A 9 -1.35 -33.68 8.43
CA ALA A 9 -0.86 -32.56 7.65
C ALA A 9 -2.08 -31.82 7.09
N ALA A 10 -2.44 -30.70 7.72
CA ALA A 10 -3.20 -29.64 7.09
C ALA A 10 -2.78 -28.34 7.77
N LEU A 11 -1.52 -27.96 7.53
CA LEU A 11 -1.04 -26.62 7.80
C LEU A 11 -1.98 -25.66 7.06
N LEU A 12 -2.76 -24.93 7.85
CA LEU A 12 -3.15 -23.55 7.68
C LEU A 12 -3.27 -23.13 6.22
N LEU A 13 -4.53 -23.07 5.76
CA LEU A 13 -4.96 -22.25 4.64
C LEU A 13 -4.20 -20.93 4.67
N GLY A 14 -3.19 -20.80 3.81
CA GLY A 14 -2.57 -19.53 3.51
C GLY A 14 -3.63 -18.70 2.80
N SER A 15 -4.41 -17.95 3.57
CA SER A 15 -5.16 -16.81 3.06
C SER A 15 -4.12 -15.78 2.66
N THR A 16 -3.52 -15.96 1.48
CA THR A 16 -2.88 -14.88 0.77
C THR A 16 -4.00 -13.92 0.42
N SER A 17 -4.29 -12.98 1.32
CA SER A 17 -5.01 -11.77 0.99
C SER A 17 -4.15 -11.08 -0.09
N ALA A 18 -4.45 -11.40 -1.35
CA ALA A 18 -4.03 -10.61 -2.48
C ALA A 18 -4.59 -9.22 -2.22
N LEU A 19 -3.71 -8.32 -1.76
CA LEU A 19 -4.01 -6.92 -1.51
C LEU A 19 -4.21 -6.23 -2.86
N ALA A 20 -5.27 -6.60 -3.57
CA ALA A 20 -5.81 -5.77 -4.62
C ALA A 20 -6.50 -4.61 -3.89
N ALA A 21 -5.91 -3.42 -3.96
CA ALA A 21 -6.61 -2.22 -3.53
C ALA A 21 -7.96 -2.17 -4.28
N PRO A 22 -9.08 -1.86 -3.60
CA PRO A 22 -10.38 -1.84 -4.26
C PRO A 22 -10.39 -0.80 -5.39
N ASP A 23 -11.10 -1.06 -6.49
CA ASP A 23 -11.22 -0.17 -7.68
C ASP A 23 -11.51 1.30 -7.30
N SER A 24 -12.29 1.49 -6.23
CA SER A 24 -12.60 2.82 -5.68
C SER A 24 -11.34 3.59 -5.22
N CYS A 25 -10.36 2.92 -4.63
CA CYS A 25 -9.10 3.53 -4.23
C CYS A 25 -8.24 3.94 -5.42
N GLU A 26 -8.23 3.15 -6.50
CA GLU A 26 -7.50 3.49 -7.71
C GLU A 26 -8.06 4.75 -8.38
N ARG A 27 -9.39 4.90 -8.42
CA ARG A 27 -10.02 6.13 -8.92
C ARG A 27 -9.66 7.35 -8.08
N VAL A 28 -9.70 7.24 -6.75
CA VAL A 28 -9.30 8.36 -5.86
C VAL A 28 -7.82 8.70 -6.03
N LYS A 29 -6.94 7.69 -6.12
CA LYS A 29 -5.51 7.89 -6.41
C LYS A 29 -5.32 8.67 -7.72
N ASN A 30 -6.05 8.31 -8.78
CA ASN A 30 -5.94 8.97 -10.08
C ASN A 30 -6.48 10.42 -10.02
N ASP A 31 -7.61 10.67 -9.35
CA ASP A 31 -8.10 12.04 -9.10
C ASP A 31 -7.04 12.92 -8.41
N ILE A 32 -6.42 12.40 -7.34
CA ILE A 32 -5.36 13.08 -6.62
C ILE A 32 -4.15 13.32 -7.54
N GLN A 33 -3.75 12.33 -8.32
CA GLN A 33 -2.65 12.45 -9.28
C GLN A 33 -2.91 13.57 -10.29
N GLN A 34 -4.10 13.59 -10.89
CA GLN A 34 -4.49 14.63 -11.85
C GLN A 34 -4.51 16.01 -11.18
N LYS A 35 -5.00 16.11 -9.94
CA LYS A 35 -4.94 17.37 -9.18
C LYS A 35 -3.51 17.84 -8.96
N ILE A 36 -2.60 16.95 -8.57
CA ILE A 36 -1.19 17.29 -8.37
C ILE A 36 -0.55 17.79 -9.68
N ILE A 37 -0.84 17.12 -10.80
CA ILE A 37 -0.39 17.51 -12.14
C ILE A 37 -0.95 18.88 -12.56
N ASN A 38 -2.24 19.11 -12.32
CA ASN A 38 -2.89 20.38 -12.61
C ASN A 38 -2.36 21.55 -11.76
N ASN A 39 -1.79 21.27 -10.58
CA ASN A 39 -1.08 22.26 -9.77
C ASN A 39 0.36 22.51 -10.21
N GLY A 40 0.82 21.86 -11.30
CA GLY A 40 2.13 22.09 -11.92
C GLY A 40 3.22 21.11 -11.51
N VAL A 41 2.91 20.06 -10.74
CA VAL A 41 3.88 19.00 -10.39
C VAL A 41 3.87 17.92 -11.48
N PRO A 42 4.98 17.65 -12.17
CA PRO A 42 5.00 16.65 -13.23
C PRO A 42 4.71 15.25 -12.69
N ALA A 43 4.01 14.41 -13.46
CA ALA A 43 3.65 13.04 -13.07
C ALA A 43 4.87 12.16 -12.71
N THR A 44 6.05 12.50 -13.23
CA THR A 44 7.32 11.82 -12.96
C THR A 44 8.05 12.36 -11.72
N GLY A 45 7.60 13.48 -11.15
CA GLY A 45 8.16 14.13 -9.98
C GLY A 45 7.51 13.71 -8.67
N PHE A 46 6.63 12.70 -8.69
CA PHE A 46 6.01 12.12 -7.50
C PHE A 46 5.48 10.71 -7.74
N SER A 47 5.22 10.00 -6.64
CA SER A 47 4.56 8.69 -6.64
C SER A 47 3.43 8.69 -5.61
N LEU A 48 2.35 7.99 -5.94
CA LEU A 48 1.22 7.77 -5.03
C LEU A 48 1.09 6.28 -4.71
N SER A 49 1.17 5.94 -3.43
CA SER A 49 0.99 4.57 -2.94
C SER A 49 -0.28 4.46 -2.12
N ILE A 50 -1.01 3.35 -2.28
CA ILE A 50 -2.17 3.01 -1.46
C ILE A 50 -1.68 2.05 -0.38
N VAL A 51 -1.72 2.48 0.87
CA VAL A 51 -1.31 1.66 2.02
C VAL A 51 -2.47 1.51 3.00
N PRO A 52 -2.61 0.37 3.69
CA PRO A 52 -3.62 0.21 4.74
C PRO A 52 -3.42 1.25 5.85
N SER A 53 -4.50 1.78 6.41
CA SER A 53 -4.43 2.78 7.48
C SER A 53 -3.83 2.23 8.78
N ASP A 54 -3.89 0.92 8.98
CA ASP A 54 -3.27 0.21 10.11
C ASP A 54 -1.73 0.13 10.01
N GLN A 55 -1.16 0.42 8.84
CA GLN A 55 0.29 0.43 8.67
C GLN A 55 0.91 1.74 9.19
N PRO A 56 2.11 1.66 9.83
CA PRO A 56 2.85 2.83 10.25
C PRO A 56 3.14 3.75 9.07
N ASP A 57 3.21 5.04 9.35
CA ASP A 57 3.50 6.03 8.31
C ASP A 57 4.91 5.85 7.76
N GLN A 58 5.04 5.90 6.43
CA GLN A 58 6.33 5.71 5.78
C GLN A 58 7.15 6.99 5.88
N PRO A 59 8.44 6.92 6.25
CA PRO A 59 9.29 8.10 6.31
C PRO A 59 9.37 8.78 4.94
N GLY A 60 9.15 10.09 4.90
CA GLY A 60 9.15 10.87 3.66
C GLY A 60 7.90 10.71 2.78
N ALA A 61 6.90 9.95 3.23
CA ALA A 61 5.59 9.87 2.59
C ALA A 61 4.60 10.78 3.30
N GLN A 62 3.75 11.47 2.55
CA GLN A 62 2.74 12.40 3.06
C GLN A 62 1.34 11.87 2.77
N VAL A 63 0.48 11.78 3.77
CA VAL A 63 -0.91 11.37 3.56
C VAL A 63 -1.68 12.47 2.82
N VAL A 64 -2.11 12.18 1.59
CA VAL A 64 -2.84 13.13 0.73
C VAL A 64 -4.30 12.74 0.51
N GLY A 65 -4.71 11.58 0.99
CA GLY A 65 -6.11 11.15 0.93
C GLY A 65 -6.35 9.80 1.60
N HIS A 66 -7.62 9.43 1.71
CA HIS A 66 -8.07 8.15 2.24
C HIS A 66 -9.15 7.56 1.31
N CYS A 67 -9.27 6.24 1.28
CA CYS A 67 -10.24 5.54 0.45
C CYS A 67 -10.78 4.28 1.14
N ALA A 68 -11.91 3.77 0.63
CA ALA A 68 -12.65 2.64 1.20
C ALA A 68 -13.00 2.83 2.69
N ASN A 69 -13.65 3.94 3.04
CA ASN A 69 -14.02 4.30 4.42
C ASN A 69 -12.80 4.30 5.36
N ASP A 70 -11.75 5.00 4.97
CA ASP A 70 -10.52 5.13 5.77
C ASP A 70 -9.78 3.82 6.05
N THR A 71 -10.13 2.73 5.36
CA THR A 71 -9.39 1.45 5.45
C THR A 71 -8.00 1.58 4.84
N PHE A 72 -7.86 2.41 3.80
CA PHE A 72 -6.60 2.68 3.14
C PHE A 72 -6.34 4.19 3.08
N LYS A 73 -5.07 4.56 3.20
CA LYS A 73 -4.54 5.90 2.98
C LYS A 73 -3.73 5.95 1.69
N ILE A 74 -3.76 7.09 1.04
CA ILE A 74 -3.02 7.38 -0.19
C ILE A 74 -1.89 8.30 0.21
N THR A 75 -0.67 7.80 0.06
CA THR A 75 0.55 8.53 0.44
C THR A 75 1.24 9.07 -0.79
N TYR A 76 1.60 10.34 -0.73
CA TYR A 76 2.43 11.05 -1.68
C TYR A 76 3.90 10.94 -1.28
N THR A 77 4.73 10.52 -2.22
CA THR A 77 6.18 10.55 -2.10
C THR A 77 6.73 11.40 -3.22
N ARG A 78 7.56 12.39 -2.89
CA ARG A 78 8.17 13.24 -3.90
C ARG A 78 9.17 12.42 -4.73
N GLY A 79 9.01 12.45 -6.04
CA GLY A 79 9.82 11.73 -7.00
C GLY A 79 11.08 12.52 -7.30
N ALA A 80 12.16 12.14 -6.64
CA ALA A 80 13.52 12.37 -7.09
C ALA A 80 14.26 11.09 -6.76
N GLY A 81 15.04 10.53 -7.69
CA GLY A 81 15.89 9.38 -7.39
C GLY A 81 16.66 9.67 -6.11
N THR A 82 16.48 8.82 -5.09
CA THR A 82 17.17 8.88 -3.82
C THR A 82 16.85 10.10 -2.95
N ASP A 83 15.92 9.94 -2.01
CA ASP A 83 16.16 10.42 -0.65
C ASP A 83 15.38 9.56 0.36
N ASN A 84 16.13 8.69 1.03
CA ASN A 84 15.93 8.10 2.36
C ASN A 84 14.84 7.03 2.58
N GLY A 85 15.23 5.80 2.24
CA GLY A 85 14.74 4.56 2.87
C GLY A 85 15.80 3.45 2.87
N GLU A 86 17.09 3.82 2.96
CA GLU A 86 18.19 2.89 3.18
C GLU A 86 18.60 2.97 4.66
N ALA A 87 18.33 1.87 5.38
CA ALA A 87 18.89 1.43 6.66
C ALA A 87 18.92 2.39 7.88
N GLN A 88 18.16 2.02 8.93
CA GLN A 88 18.75 1.51 10.19
C GLN A 88 17.75 0.65 10.97
#